data_AF-A0A2I0XE18-F1
#
_entry.id   AF-A0A2I0XE18-F1
#
_cell.length_a   1.000
_cell.length_b   1.000
_cell.length_c   1.000
_cell.angle_alpha   90.00
_cell.angle_beta   90.00
_cell.angle_gamma   90.00
#
_symmetry.space_group_name_H-M   'P 1'
#
loop_
_entity.id
_entity.type
_entity.pdbx_description
1 polymer ?
#
loop_
_entity_poly.entity_id
_entity_poly.type
_entity_poly.pdbx_seq_one_letter_code
_entity_poly.pdbx_strand_id
1 'polypeptide(L)'
;MEEKKEAEQIKPKKVILPKSFKEALSGSCEKENLGITISSSSVNGIPAILVSENDLKKLAEPYKFALVGKFSFRRPLMEEIRKFFHDLHLTGMFLVTLLDARHVFINLSNELDYSIIFLRISYFVRNCQMRLLK
;
A
#
# COMPACT_ATOMS: atom_id res chain seq x y z
N MET A 1 -41.48 24.58 14.55
CA MET A 1 -40.79 24.52 15.86
C MET A 1 -41.04 23.12 16.37
N GLU A 2 -40.09 22.22 16.54
CA GLU A 2 -38.68 22.39 16.88
C GLU A 2 -37.95 21.13 16.37
N GLU A 3 -36.87 21.38 15.65
CA GLU A 3 -35.89 20.42 15.15
C GLU A 3 -34.95 20.05 16.31
N LYS A 4 -34.86 18.77 16.68
CA LYS A 4 -33.74 18.24 17.48
C LYS A 4 -33.30 16.90 16.89
N LYS A 5 -32.37 16.98 15.92
CA LYS A 5 -31.49 15.87 15.56
C LYS A 5 -30.31 15.88 16.54
N GLU A 6 -30.22 14.83 17.31
CA GLU A 6 -29.12 14.51 18.18
C GLU A 6 -27.88 14.20 17.32
N ALA A 7 -26.91 15.11 17.35
CA ALA A 7 -25.63 14.95 16.67
C ALA A 7 -24.70 14.10 17.54
N GLU A 8 -24.61 12.81 17.22
CA GLU A 8 -23.59 11.93 17.79
C GLU A 8 -22.22 12.29 17.18
N GLN A 9 -21.43 13.02 17.97
CA GLN A 9 -20.06 13.40 17.63
C GLN A 9 -19.15 12.16 17.61
N ILE A 10 -18.76 11.71 16.42
CA ILE A 10 -17.66 10.76 16.25
C ILE A 10 -16.35 11.49 16.54
N LYS A 11 -15.87 11.36 17.78
CA LYS A 11 -14.57 11.90 18.22
C LYS A 11 -13.44 11.24 17.42
N PRO A 12 -12.43 12.01 16.94
CA PRO A 12 -11.31 11.44 16.21
C PRO A 12 -10.51 10.49 17.12
N LYS A 13 -10.41 9.22 16.72
CA LYS A 13 -9.62 8.19 17.40
C LYS A 13 -8.16 8.64 17.38
N LYS A 14 -7.64 9.05 18.54
CA LYS A 14 -6.23 9.46 18.72
C LYS A 14 -5.34 8.31 18.26
N VAL A 15 -4.61 8.49 17.17
CA VAL A 15 -3.62 7.50 16.70
C VAL A 15 -2.43 7.58 17.67
N ILE A 16 -2.34 6.62 18.58
CA ILE A 16 -1.26 6.52 19.56
C ILE A 16 -0.08 5.86 18.85
N LEU A 17 0.97 6.63 18.57
CA LEU A 17 2.22 6.10 18.04
C LEU A 17 2.95 5.38 19.18
N PRO A 18 3.36 4.10 19.02
CA PRO A 18 4.06 3.37 20.08
C PRO A 18 5.39 4.08 20.40
N LYS A 19 5.62 4.34 21.69
CA LYS A 19 6.79 5.09 22.18
C LYS A 19 7.98 4.18 22.49
N SER A 20 7.77 2.86 22.45
CA SER A 20 8.81 1.85 22.67
C SER A 20 8.64 0.67 21.72
N PHE A 21 9.76 0.02 21.38
CA PHE A 21 9.78 -1.21 20.58
C PHE A 21 8.95 -2.33 21.22
N LYS A 22 8.97 -2.44 22.56
CA LYS A 22 8.12 -3.39 23.29
C LYS A 22 6.65 -3.08 23.07
N GLU A 23 6.28 -1.81 23.10
CA GLU A 23 4.90 -1.34 22.88
C GLU A 23 4.43 -1.63 21.46
N ALA A 24 5.31 -1.46 20.46
CA ALA A 24 5.03 -1.81 19.07
C ALA A 24 4.78 -3.32 18.89
N LEU A 25 5.53 -4.17 19.59
CA LEU A 25 5.35 -5.63 19.53
C LEU A 25 4.15 -6.12 20.37
N SER A 26 3.83 -5.43 21.47
CA SER A 26 2.69 -5.77 22.33
C SER A 26 1.35 -5.20 21.85
N GLY A 27 1.38 -4.27 20.89
CA GLY A 27 0.19 -3.66 20.33
C GLY A 27 -0.67 -4.71 19.63
N SER A 28 -1.95 -4.77 19.99
CA SER A 28 -2.95 -5.42 19.14
C SER A 28 -3.06 -4.58 17.87
N CYS A 29 -2.32 -4.94 16.83
CA CYS A 29 -2.68 -4.53 15.48
C CYS A 29 -4.16 -4.92 15.30
N GLU A 30 -5.01 -3.98 14.87
CA GLU A 30 -6.34 -4.30 14.35
C GLU A 30 -6.10 -5.15 13.09
N LYS A 31 -5.74 -6.42 13.31
CA LYS A 31 -5.50 -7.38 12.26
C LYS A 31 -6.86 -7.59 11.65
N GLU A 32 -7.06 -7.01 10.48
CA GLU A 32 -8.07 -7.49 9.55
C GLU A 32 -7.86 -8.99 9.47
N ASN A 33 -8.77 -9.76 10.09
CA ASN A 33 -8.57 -11.17 10.26
C ASN A 33 -8.89 -11.80 8.90
N LEU A 34 -7.90 -11.81 8.00
CA LEU A 34 -8.00 -12.33 6.63
C LEU A 34 -8.38 -13.83 6.58
N GLY A 35 -8.54 -14.48 7.74
CA GLY A 35 -8.93 -15.88 7.84
C GLY A 35 -7.93 -16.79 7.14
N ILE A 36 -6.63 -16.43 7.20
CA ILE A 36 -5.54 -17.15 6.57
C ILE A 36 -4.99 -18.15 7.57
N THR A 37 -4.98 -19.43 7.19
CA THR A 37 -4.40 -20.49 8.01
C THR A 37 -2.99 -20.77 7.54
N ILE A 38 -2.00 -20.30 8.32
CA ILE A 38 -0.58 -20.52 8.06
C ILE A 38 -0.10 -21.64 8.98
N SER A 39 0.31 -22.78 8.43
CA SER A 39 0.91 -23.86 9.22
C SER A 39 2.42 -23.95 8.99
N SER A 40 3.16 -24.11 10.08
CA SER A 40 4.61 -24.35 10.02
C SER A 40 4.88 -25.85 9.80
N SER A 41 5.79 -26.17 8.91
CA SER A 41 6.28 -27.53 8.66
C SER A 41 7.81 -27.53 8.52
N SER A 42 8.39 -28.70 8.24
CA SER A 42 9.81 -28.82 7.90
C SER A 42 9.92 -29.65 6.62
N VAL A 43 10.65 -29.12 5.64
CA VAL A 43 10.96 -29.82 4.39
C VAL A 43 12.47 -30.04 4.36
N ASN A 44 12.90 -31.30 4.42
CA ASN A 44 14.32 -31.69 4.45
C ASN A 44 15.11 -31.04 5.61
N GLY A 45 14.47 -30.88 6.78
CA GLY A 45 15.09 -30.23 7.94
C GLY A 45 15.09 -28.69 7.90
N ILE A 46 14.58 -28.08 6.82
CA ILE A 46 14.45 -26.63 6.68
C ILE A 46 13.06 -26.22 7.14
N PRO A 47 12.93 -25.23 8.06
CA PRO A 47 11.63 -24.72 8.48
C PRO A 47 10.91 -24.13 7.26
N ALA A 48 9.68 -24.59 7.04
CA ALA A 48 8.84 -24.22 5.92
C ALA A 48 7.48 -23.72 6.43
N ILE A 49 6.84 -22.91 5.60
CA ILE A 49 5.50 -22.39 5.86
C ILE A 49 4.60 -22.90 4.75
N LEU A 50 3.54 -23.59 5.12
CA LEU A 50 2.50 -24.07 4.22
C LEU A 50 1.42 -22.99 4.13
N VAL A 51 1.17 -22.51 2.92
CA VAL A 51 0.13 -21.53 2.60
C VAL A 51 -0.76 -22.14 1.52
N SER A 52 -2.07 -22.19 1.77
CA SER A 52 -3.01 -22.66 0.75
C SER A 52 -3.10 -21.66 -0.41
N GLU A 53 -3.41 -22.12 -1.62
CA GLU A 53 -3.55 -21.21 -2.77
C GLU A 53 -4.66 -20.17 -2.56
N ASN A 54 -5.73 -20.54 -1.87
CA ASN A 54 -6.83 -19.63 -1.56
C ASN A 54 -6.36 -18.51 -0.64
N ASP A 55 -5.55 -18.85 0.37
CA ASP A 55 -4.99 -17.86 1.28
C ASP A 55 -3.93 -17.00 0.61
N LEU A 56 -3.14 -17.56 -0.31
CA LEU A 56 -2.22 -16.80 -1.14
C LEU A 56 -2.94 -15.76 -2.01
N LYS A 57 -4.10 -16.12 -2.59
CA LYS A 57 -4.94 -15.18 -3.36
C LYS A 57 -5.48 -14.05 -2.48
N LYS A 58 -5.95 -14.34 -1.26
CA LYS A 58 -6.35 -13.32 -0.29
C LYS A 58 -5.20 -12.38 0.08
N LEU A 59 -3.99 -12.94 0.25
CA LEU A 59 -2.78 -12.14 0.51
C LEU A 59 -2.40 -11.25 -0.67
N ALA A 60 -2.62 -11.71 -1.90
CA ALA A 60 -2.32 -10.97 -3.11
C ALA A 60 -3.39 -9.93 -3.49
N GLU A 61 -4.62 -10.08 -3.01
CA GLU A 61 -5.76 -9.22 -3.35
C GLU A 61 -5.49 -7.72 -3.16
N PRO A 62 -4.90 -7.25 -2.03
CA PRO A 62 -4.61 -5.83 -1.81
C PRO A 62 -3.57 -5.25 -2.79
N TYR A 63 -2.85 -6.12 -3.50
CA TYR A 63 -1.77 -5.78 -4.43
C TYR A 63 -2.15 -6.03 -5.89
N LYS A 64 -3.42 -6.32 -6.18
CA LYS A 64 -3.91 -6.60 -7.54
C LYS A 64 -3.53 -5.47 -8.51
N PHE A 65 -3.66 -4.22 -8.07
CA PHE A 65 -3.34 -3.01 -8.84
C PHE A 65 -2.03 -2.34 -8.42
N ALA A 66 -1.13 -3.10 -7.78
CA ALA A 66 0.19 -2.61 -7.47
C ALA A 66 1.07 -2.54 -8.73
N LEU A 67 1.92 -1.51 -8.75
CA LEU A 67 2.91 -1.19 -9.77
C LEU A 67 4.23 -0.79 -9.11
N VAL A 68 5.34 -1.04 -9.81
CA VAL A 68 6.66 -0.60 -9.39
C VAL A 68 7.16 0.47 -10.36
N GLY A 69 7.41 1.67 -9.84
CA GLY A 69 8.08 2.76 -10.55
C GLY A 69 9.59 2.66 -10.39
N LYS A 70 10.29 2.30 -11.47
CA LYS A 70 11.76 2.28 -11.53
C LYS A 70 12.31 3.57 -12.10
N PHE A 71 13.17 4.25 -11.34
CA PHE A 71 13.90 5.43 -11.79
C PHE A 71 15.24 5.02 -12.42
N SER A 72 15.51 5.50 -13.64
CA SER A 72 16.70 5.11 -14.40
C SER A 72 18.01 5.61 -13.77
N PHE A 73 18.04 6.88 -13.34
CA PHE A 73 19.27 7.53 -12.86
C PHE A 73 19.15 8.02 -11.43
N ARG A 74 18.28 9.01 -11.20
CA ARG A 74 18.03 9.61 -9.89
C ARG A 74 16.55 9.53 -9.56
N ARG A 75 16.26 9.33 -8.28
CA ARG A 75 14.91 9.39 -7.73
C ARG A 75 14.69 10.79 -7.15
N PRO A 76 13.60 11.47 -7.50
CA PRO A 76 13.17 12.69 -6.82
C PRO A 76 12.87 12.44 -5.34
N LEU A 77 12.64 13.51 -4.58
CA LEU A 77 12.19 13.38 -3.21
C LEU A 77 10.80 12.72 -3.18
N MET A 78 10.52 11.89 -2.18
CA MET A 78 9.24 11.17 -2.09
C MET A 78 8.03 12.12 -2.06
N GLU A 79 8.19 13.32 -1.53
CA GLU A 79 7.16 14.36 -1.55
C GLU A 79 6.82 14.84 -2.96
N GLU A 80 7.84 15.01 -3.81
CA GLU A 80 7.65 15.41 -5.20
C GLU A 80 6.98 14.29 -6.01
N ILE A 81 7.30 13.04 -5.70
CA ILE A 81 6.66 11.88 -6.31
C ILE A 81 5.19 11.79 -5.89
N ARG A 82 4.90 11.93 -4.59
CA ARG A 82 3.51 11.95 -4.10
C ARG A 82 2.72 13.10 -4.71
N LYS A 83 3.32 14.29 -4.81
CA LYS A 83 2.70 15.45 -5.47
C LYS A 83 2.41 15.16 -6.95
N PHE A 84 3.34 14.55 -7.67
CA PHE A 84 3.12 14.15 -9.07
C PHE A 84 1.89 13.24 -9.23
N PHE A 85 1.72 12.24 -8.35
CA PHE A 85 0.52 11.37 -8.41
C PHE A 85 -0.76 12.09 -7.99
N HIS A 86 -0.67 13.08 -7.10
CA HIS A 86 -1.79 13.96 -6.78
C HIS A 86 -2.20 14.83 -7.98
N ASP A 87 -1.22 15.36 -8.73
CA ASP A 87 -1.45 16.18 -9.92
C ASP A 87 -2.00 15.38 -11.12
N LEU A 88 -1.95 14.04 -11.09
CA LEU A 88 -2.57 13.17 -12.08
C LEU A 88 -4.11 13.10 -11.97
N HIS A 89 -4.70 13.66 -10.91
CA HIS A 89 -6.15 13.67 -10.67
C HIS A 89 -6.77 12.26 -10.75
N LEU A 90 -6.13 11.28 -10.12
CA LEU A 90 -6.64 9.91 -10.06
C LEU A 90 -7.99 9.87 -9.34
N THR A 91 -8.87 8.97 -9.78
CA THR A 91 -10.23 8.87 -9.25
C THR A 91 -10.28 8.13 -7.92
N GLY A 92 -9.42 7.13 -7.75
CA GLY A 92 -9.32 6.30 -6.56
C GLY A 92 -8.27 6.76 -5.56
N MET A 93 -8.23 6.05 -4.43
CA MET A 93 -7.15 6.19 -3.46
C MET A 93 -5.87 5.58 -4.02
N PHE A 94 -4.74 6.23 -3.74
CA PHE A 94 -3.43 5.72 -4.11
C PHE A 94 -2.49 5.75 -2.91
N LEU A 95 -1.58 4.78 -2.87
CA LEU A 95 -0.51 4.69 -1.90
C LEU A 95 0.82 4.64 -2.65
N VAL A 96 1.71 5.57 -2.33
CA VAL A 96 3.04 5.64 -2.95
C VAL A 96 4.10 5.57 -1.86
N THR A 97 4.87 4.48 -1.83
CA THR A 97 5.88 4.22 -0.81
C THR A 97 7.23 3.88 -1.42
N LEU A 98 8.26 4.01 -0.61
CA LEU A 98 9.62 3.69 -1.01
C LEU A 98 9.84 2.18 -0.91
N LEU A 99 10.30 1.56 -2.01
CA LEU A 99 10.74 0.17 -2.00
C LEU A 99 12.27 0.08 -1.89
N ASP A 100 12.99 0.88 -2.68
CA ASP A 100 14.46 0.94 -2.71
C ASP A 100 14.93 2.31 -3.23
N ALA A 101 16.24 2.60 -3.20
CA ALA A 101 16.85 3.84 -3.67
C ALA A 101 16.33 4.31 -5.05
N ARG A 102 16.03 3.37 -5.95
CA ARG A 102 15.52 3.65 -7.31
C ARG A 102 14.12 3.12 -7.60
N HIS A 103 13.50 2.41 -6.67
CA HIS A 103 12.20 1.76 -6.89
C HIS A 103 11.17 2.34 -5.93
N VAL A 104 10.02 2.70 -6.48
CA VAL A 104 8.88 3.20 -5.74
C VAL A 104 7.74 2.22 -5.94
N PHE A 105 7.09 1.87 -4.85
CA PHE A 105 5.90 1.05 -4.85
C PHE A 105 4.68 1.96 -4.98
N ILE A 106 3.79 1.62 -5.90
CA ILE A 106 2.56 2.37 -6.21
C ILE A 106 1.42 1.37 -6.08
N ASN A 107 0.50 1.60 -5.15
CA ASN A 107 -0.73 0.82 -5.03
C ASN A 107 -1.93 1.70 -5.35
N LEU A 108 -2.84 1.18 -6.17
CA LEU A 108 -4.03 1.89 -6.64
C LEU A 108 -5.27 1.13 -6.19
N SER A 109 -6.34 1.84 -5.86
CA SER A 109 -7.60 1.18 -5.49
C SER A 109 -8.47 0.80 -6.70
N ASN A 110 -8.27 1.47 -7.85
CA ASN A 110 -9.15 1.38 -9.01
C ASN A 110 -8.43 0.79 -10.24
N GLU A 111 -9.15 -0.05 -10.99
CA GLU A 111 -8.69 -0.66 -12.24
C GLU A 111 -8.53 0.37 -13.37
N LEU A 112 -9.40 1.38 -13.43
CA LEU A 112 -9.34 2.42 -14.46
C LEU A 112 -8.07 3.25 -14.34
N ASP A 113 -7.76 3.73 -13.13
CA ASP A 113 -6.53 4.48 -12.85
C ASP A 113 -5.29 3.62 -13.13
N TYR A 114 -5.32 2.36 -12.70
CA TYR A 114 -4.25 1.40 -12.99
C TYR A 114 -4.00 1.26 -14.49
N SER A 115 -5.06 1.10 -15.27
CA SER A 115 -4.94 0.91 -16.72
C SER A 115 -4.33 2.15 -17.37
N ILE A 116 -4.86 3.34 -17.06
CA ILE A 116 -4.37 4.61 -17.62
C ILE A 116 -2.90 4.82 -17.27
N ILE A 117 -2.53 4.58 -16.01
CA ILE A 117 -1.16 4.75 -15.54
C ILE A 117 -0.23 3.77 -16.26
N PHE A 118 -0.59 2.49 -16.30
CA PHE A 118 0.25 1.43 -16.87
C PHE A 118 0.41 1.55 -18.39
N LEU A 119 -0.66 1.91 -19.11
CA LEU A 119 -0.67 2.13 -20.57
C LEU A 119 0.37 3.16 -21.03
N ARG A 120 0.66 4.15 -20.20
CA ARG A 120 1.64 5.18 -20.51
C ARG A 120 3.09 4.70 -20.40
N ILE A 121 3.34 3.59 -19.69
CA ILE A 121 4.63 2.87 -19.53
C ILE A 121 5.75 3.68 -18.84
N SER A 122 5.84 4.98 -19.07
CA SER A 122 6.86 5.85 -18.49
C SER A 122 6.35 7.27 -18.22
N TYR A 123 6.88 7.86 -17.15
CA TYR A 123 6.56 9.20 -16.68
C TYR A 123 7.84 9.97 -16.38
N PHE A 124 7.74 11.30 -16.40
CA PHE A 124 8.80 12.19 -15.95
C PHE A 124 8.35 12.89 -14.68
N VAL A 125 9.06 12.64 -13.59
CA VAL A 125 8.83 13.30 -12.30
C VAL A 125 10.06 14.15 -12.03
N ARG A 126 9.92 15.49 -12.03
CA ARG A 126 11.03 16.44 -11.80
C ARG A 126 12.26 16.13 -12.66
N ASN A 127 12.05 15.96 -13.97
CA ASN A 127 13.06 15.60 -14.97
C ASN A 127 13.72 14.22 -14.79
N CYS A 128 13.25 13.42 -13.82
CA CYS A 128 13.69 12.05 -13.63
C CYS A 128 12.70 11.10 -14.31
N GLN A 129 13.19 10.28 -15.25
CA GLN A 129 12.36 9.28 -15.91
C GLN A 129 12.07 8.11 -14.97
N MET A 130 10.78 7.82 -14.82
CA MET A 130 10.24 6.66 -14.12
C MET A 130 9.61 5.71 -15.14
N ARG A 131 10.02 4.44 -15.15
CA ARG A 131 9.38 3.36 -15.91
C ARG A 131 8.51 2.53 -14.99
N LEU A 132 7.32 2.18 -15.44
CA LEU A 132 6.41 1.33 -14.69
C LEU A 132 6.65 -0.14 -15.02
N LEU A 133 6.60 -0.96 -13.99
CA LEU A 133 6.81 -2.41 -14.03
C LEU A 133 5.67 -3.08 -13.24
N LYS A 134 5.30 -4.29 -13.66
CA LYS A 134 4.41 -5.19 -12.92
C LYS A 134 5.09 -6.52 -12.71
#